data_AF-A0A7C1LFQ5-F1
#
_entry.id   AF-A0A7C1LFQ5-F1
#
_cell.length_a   1.000
_cell.length_b   1.000
_cell.length_c   1.000
_cell.angle_alpha   90.00
_cell.angle_beta   90.00
_cell.angle_gamma   90.00
#
_symmetry.space_group_name_H-M   'P 1'
#
loop_
_entity.id
_entity.type
_entity.pdbx_description
1 polymer ?
#
loop_
_entity_poly.entity_id
_entity_poly.type
_entity_poly.pdbx_seq_one_letter_code
_entity_poly.pdbx_strand_id
1 'polypeptide(L)'
;YTLLDEMIGELSDAFKSEYFHIGADESWDVGKVVSKEFIENIDIGKAYLDHYKKVYDIAKKHGYKKIIIYHDIIFKYEEVLKGLPKNIIIMYWKYNTKTDHPDLKKIKKYGFQIITSPSIMDYNRIFPSIDKYEKNITNLVKYGYKNGAIGEVTSSWGDYRNKEIRENRFYGFIFSSMVGWDPLKEFNLIYFWRGIFIHFFGIQSSKLVSIFSKFRTLQDKNLLHTRASGYYNHFFAHPYAKNNKRYKKNLNTKRFEKVISTMNEIINDCEDLESEVLKNKDNIKNLAFVAKHIRFYCKKRLNSKSLIKYIPVNMKHNELKIKEIKEIKEELVFLLNEYETLWLKCAKNDGFKSIKIQYFWLIKFYNDKIEQIENNMKWKNPYIESKLIYLNSKDLHRVHTTFYRKVIRIEGNVEKAFLQVIAGTYAKLYINERYIGYIITRHSLNYVILENNIKIFNILNFLKQGDNIIAIENTDFIGGLGPISIFGEITLSNGNEILITSDKTWEATREFNGEWERIKSLGKPPRITGGLCFPDFSNSLHSKANDSFTVFNTLASKKSKGFFRLLKFVFYLFQRLDILE
;
A
#
# COMPACT_ATOMS: atom_id res chain seq x y z
N TYR A 1 -16.26 -18.74 16.80
CA TYR A 1 -15.15 -19.41 17.52
C TYR A 1 -14.74 -20.73 16.88
N THR A 2 -15.65 -21.52 16.30
CA THR A 2 -15.32 -22.75 15.55
C THR A 2 -14.17 -22.58 14.56
N LEU A 3 -14.24 -21.56 13.69
CA LEU A 3 -13.14 -21.24 12.77
C LEU A 3 -11.77 -21.07 13.46
N LEU A 4 -11.73 -20.39 14.60
CA LEU A 4 -10.48 -20.20 15.34
C LEU A 4 -10.01 -21.50 16.00
N ASP A 5 -10.94 -22.32 16.50
CA ASP A 5 -10.61 -23.63 17.06
C ASP A 5 -10.02 -24.56 16.01
N GLU A 6 -10.60 -24.59 14.81
CA GLU A 6 -10.11 -25.38 13.67
C GLU A 6 -8.75 -24.87 13.19
N MET A 7 -8.61 -23.57 12.89
CA MET A 7 -7.36 -23.00 12.39
C MET A 7 -6.20 -23.13 13.38
N ILE A 8 -6.47 -22.94 14.68
CA ILE A 8 -5.44 -23.10 15.73
C ILE A 8 -5.09 -24.59 15.91
N GLY A 9 -6.07 -25.49 15.80
CA GLY A 9 -5.85 -26.93 15.83
C GLY A 9 -4.98 -27.41 14.67
N GLU A 10 -5.28 -26.99 13.44
CA GLU A 10 -4.47 -27.30 12.26
C GLU A 10 -3.01 -26.84 12.41
N LEU A 11 -2.79 -25.66 12.99
CA LEU A 11 -1.44 -25.16 13.28
C LEU A 11 -0.72 -25.99 14.34
N SER A 12 -1.44 -26.48 15.35
CA SER A 12 -0.88 -27.36 16.39
C SER A 12 -0.47 -28.72 15.82
N ASP A 13 -1.28 -29.27 14.91
CA ASP A 13 -1.01 -30.54 14.26
C ASP A 13 0.16 -30.43 13.27
N ALA A 14 0.26 -29.31 12.57
CA ALA A 14 1.31 -29.07 11.59
C ALA A 14 2.66 -28.66 12.21
N PHE A 15 2.66 -27.95 13.34
CA PHE A 15 3.87 -27.35 13.92
C PHE A 15 4.01 -27.61 15.42
N LYS A 16 5.17 -28.12 15.83
CA LYS A 16 5.52 -28.26 17.25
C LYS A 16 6.04 -26.93 17.81
N SER A 17 5.28 -26.30 18.69
CA SER A 17 5.68 -25.08 19.41
C SER A 17 4.99 -25.01 20.76
N GLU A 18 5.69 -24.54 21.79
CA GLU A 18 5.06 -24.17 23.07
C GLU A 18 4.39 -22.79 23.03
N TYR A 19 4.73 -21.98 22.01
CA TYR A 19 4.28 -20.60 21.86
C TYR A 19 3.22 -20.46 20.77
N PHE A 20 2.22 -19.64 21.03
CA PHE A 20 1.23 -19.21 20.04
C PHE A 20 0.99 -17.71 20.12
N HIS A 21 1.13 -17.01 19.00
CA HIS A 21 0.90 -15.57 18.90
C HIS A 21 -0.48 -15.31 18.32
N ILE A 22 -1.42 -14.77 19.11
CA ILE A 22 -2.81 -14.58 18.68
C ILE A 22 -3.00 -13.34 17.77
N GLY A 23 -1.99 -12.46 17.70
CA GLY A 23 -2.06 -11.22 16.95
C GLY A 23 -2.88 -10.17 17.72
N ALA A 24 -4.07 -9.90 17.21
CA ALA A 24 -5.07 -8.97 17.76
C ALA A 24 -4.68 -7.48 17.78
N ASP A 25 -3.70 -7.08 16.99
CA ASP A 25 -3.36 -5.67 16.73
C ASP A 25 -4.38 -4.98 15.82
N GLU A 26 -4.37 -3.65 15.84
CA GLU A 26 -5.04 -2.78 14.86
C GLU A 26 -6.53 -3.07 14.58
N SER A 27 -7.25 -3.68 15.52
CA SER A 27 -8.66 -4.06 15.39
C SER A 27 -9.64 -2.88 15.56
N TRP A 28 -9.32 -1.74 14.95
CA TRP A 28 -10.01 -0.45 15.07
C TRP A 28 -11.49 -0.41 14.61
N ASP A 29 -11.96 -1.49 13.99
CA ASP A 29 -13.30 -1.61 13.44
C ASP A 29 -14.23 -2.51 14.27
N VAL A 30 -13.74 -3.08 15.38
CA VAL A 30 -14.60 -3.73 16.39
C VAL A 30 -15.57 -2.69 16.97
N GLY A 31 -16.84 -3.09 17.16
CA GLY A 31 -17.92 -2.19 17.55
C GLY A 31 -18.61 -1.50 16.37
N LYS A 32 -18.27 -1.88 15.13
CA LYS A 32 -18.95 -1.39 13.93
C LYS A 32 -19.72 -2.50 13.25
N VAL A 33 -20.72 -2.10 12.48
CA VAL A 33 -21.54 -2.97 11.62
C VAL A 33 -22.12 -4.16 12.38
N VAL A 34 -21.76 -5.39 11.99
CA VAL A 34 -22.24 -6.65 12.54
C VAL A 34 -21.95 -6.76 14.04
N SER A 35 -20.85 -6.18 14.51
CA SER A 35 -20.47 -6.22 15.92
C SER A 35 -21.09 -5.08 16.75
N LYS A 36 -21.75 -4.10 16.13
CA LYS A 36 -22.17 -2.87 16.82
C LYS A 36 -23.14 -3.17 17.97
N GLU A 37 -24.24 -3.85 17.68
CA GLU A 37 -25.28 -4.16 18.67
C GLU A 37 -24.72 -4.99 19.83
N PHE A 38 -23.88 -5.98 19.52
CA PHE A 38 -23.20 -6.76 20.53
C PHE A 38 -22.34 -5.89 21.46
N ILE A 39 -21.54 -4.98 20.89
CA ILE A 39 -20.67 -4.07 21.65
C ILE A 39 -21.47 -3.04 22.47
N GLU A 40 -22.59 -2.52 21.95
CA GLU A 40 -23.49 -1.60 22.68
C GLU A 40 -24.09 -2.27 23.92
N ASN A 41 -24.33 -3.58 23.87
CA ASN A 41 -24.89 -4.34 25.00
C ASN A 41 -23.85 -4.74 26.06
N ILE A 42 -22.60 -5.03 25.67
CA ILE A 42 -21.59 -5.62 26.57
C ILE A 42 -20.48 -4.65 26.99
N ASP A 43 -20.34 -3.49 26.34
CA ASP A 43 -19.16 -2.62 26.33
C ASP A 43 -17.94 -3.20 25.59
N ILE A 44 -17.23 -2.33 24.85
CA ILE A 44 -16.12 -2.72 23.97
C ILE A 44 -14.94 -3.34 24.71
N GLY A 45 -14.63 -2.85 25.91
CA GLY A 45 -13.52 -3.34 26.71
C GLY A 45 -13.76 -4.75 27.22
N LYS A 46 -14.99 -5.00 27.70
CA LYS A 46 -15.45 -6.31 28.12
C LYS A 46 -15.49 -7.30 26.95
N ALA A 47 -15.99 -6.88 25.78
CA ALA A 47 -15.96 -7.71 24.58
C ALA A 47 -14.54 -8.12 24.17
N TYR A 48 -13.58 -7.20 24.21
CA TYR A 48 -12.17 -7.53 23.96
C TYR A 48 -11.64 -8.54 24.98
N LEU A 49 -11.87 -8.30 26.28
CA LEU A 49 -11.45 -9.21 27.34
C LEU A 49 -12.01 -10.63 27.13
N ASP A 50 -13.31 -10.74 26.85
CA ASP A 50 -13.99 -12.02 26.68
C ASP A 50 -13.50 -12.74 25.41
N HIS A 51 -13.31 -12.01 24.32
CA HIS A 51 -12.74 -12.56 23.09
C HIS A 51 -11.32 -13.09 23.32
N TYR A 52 -10.45 -12.31 23.95
CA TYR A 52 -9.06 -12.70 24.21
C TYR A 52 -8.95 -13.89 25.16
N LYS A 53 -9.80 -13.97 26.19
CA LYS A 53 -9.92 -15.16 27.04
C LYS A 53 -10.34 -16.39 26.25
N LYS A 54 -11.33 -16.24 25.38
CA LYS A 54 -11.81 -17.36 24.56
C LYS A 54 -10.73 -17.89 23.60
N VAL A 55 -9.98 -16.99 22.95
CA VAL A 55 -8.87 -17.38 22.06
C VAL A 55 -7.71 -17.98 22.85
N TYR A 56 -7.41 -17.44 24.04
CA TYR A 56 -6.46 -18.03 24.98
C TYR A 56 -6.85 -19.47 25.32
N ASP A 57 -8.09 -19.72 25.73
CA ASP A 57 -8.57 -21.06 26.10
C ASP A 57 -8.51 -22.05 24.92
N ILE A 58 -8.85 -21.59 23.71
CA ILE A 58 -8.71 -22.40 22.48
C ILE A 58 -7.24 -22.77 22.23
N ALA A 59 -6.32 -21.80 22.32
CA ALA A 59 -4.91 -22.10 22.14
C ALA A 59 -4.38 -23.05 23.23
N LYS A 60 -4.83 -22.89 24.48
CA LYS A 60 -4.51 -23.81 25.59
C LYS A 60 -5.03 -25.22 25.36
N LYS A 61 -6.27 -25.35 24.85
CA LYS A 61 -6.90 -26.64 24.48
C LYS A 61 -6.04 -27.40 23.46
N HIS A 62 -5.47 -26.70 22.49
CA HIS A 62 -4.56 -27.26 21.48
C HIS A 62 -3.10 -27.38 21.94
N GLY A 63 -2.85 -27.38 23.26
CA GLY A 63 -1.53 -27.72 23.81
C GLY A 63 -0.52 -26.57 23.89
N TYR A 64 -0.82 -25.37 23.37
CA TYR A 64 0.08 -24.23 23.51
C TYR A 64 0.23 -23.81 24.97
N LYS A 65 1.45 -23.50 25.41
CA LYS A 65 1.78 -23.16 26.80
C LYS A 65 1.90 -21.66 27.02
N LYS A 66 2.48 -20.95 26.06
CA LYS A 66 2.83 -19.52 26.13
C LYS A 66 2.07 -18.77 25.05
N ILE A 67 1.13 -17.93 25.47
CA ILE A 67 0.31 -17.16 24.54
C ILE A 67 0.87 -15.74 24.46
N ILE A 68 1.02 -15.22 23.24
CA ILE A 68 1.55 -13.89 22.96
C ILE A 68 0.47 -13.03 22.29
N ILE A 69 0.33 -11.78 22.71
CA ILE A 69 -0.62 -10.81 22.13
C ILE A 69 0.05 -9.45 21.94
N TYR A 70 -0.33 -8.72 20.90
CA TYR A 70 0.13 -7.35 20.69
C TYR A 70 -0.45 -6.37 21.73
N HIS A 71 0.34 -5.35 22.07
CA HIS A 71 0.00 -4.40 23.14
C HIS A 71 -1.00 -3.29 22.77
N ASP A 72 -1.14 -2.94 21.49
CA ASP A 72 -1.67 -1.64 21.02
C ASP A 72 -3.16 -1.44 21.25
N ILE A 73 -3.94 -2.52 21.23
CA ILE A 73 -5.37 -2.50 21.59
C ILE A 73 -5.52 -2.65 23.11
N ILE A 74 -4.89 -3.67 23.70
CA ILE A 74 -5.12 -4.03 25.11
C ILE A 74 -4.77 -2.90 26.09
N PHE A 75 -3.74 -2.09 25.81
CA PHE A 75 -3.28 -1.09 26.78
C PHE A 75 -4.27 0.07 26.96
N LYS A 76 -5.26 0.19 26.05
CA LYS A 76 -6.30 1.21 26.09
C LYS A 76 -7.44 0.88 27.06
N TYR A 77 -7.53 -0.37 27.51
CA TYR A 77 -8.65 -0.90 28.27
C TYR A 77 -8.16 -1.48 29.60
N GLU A 78 -8.41 -0.79 30.70
CA GLU A 78 -7.92 -1.19 32.03
C GLU A 78 -8.53 -2.53 32.46
N GLU A 79 -9.80 -2.77 32.15
CA GLU A 79 -10.49 -4.04 32.37
C GLU A 79 -9.81 -5.21 31.66
N VAL A 80 -9.26 -5.01 30.46
CA VAL A 80 -8.50 -6.03 29.73
C VAL A 80 -7.19 -6.33 30.46
N LEU A 81 -6.43 -5.29 30.83
CA LEU A 81 -5.16 -5.45 31.56
C LEU A 81 -5.34 -6.12 32.94
N LYS A 82 -6.44 -5.81 33.64
CA LYS A 82 -6.78 -6.45 34.92
C LYS A 82 -7.24 -7.89 34.73
N GLY A 83 -8.09 -8.14 33.73
CA GLY A 83 -8.81 -9.40 33.57
C GLY A 83 -8.08 -10.50 32.81
N LEU A 84 -7.08 -10.18 31.98
CA LEU A 84 -6.35 -11.19 31.20
C LEU A 84 -5.51 -12.13 32.08
N PRO A 85 -5.35 -13.41 31.69
CA PRO A 85 -4.42 -14.34 32.34
C PRO A 85 -3.00 -13.78 32.41
N LYS A 86 -2.39 -13.77 33.61
CA LYS A 86 -1.08 -13.12 33.85
C LYS A 86 0.10 -13.86 33.24
N ASN A 87 -0.10 -15.10 32.80
CA ASN A 87 0.91 -15.87 32.07
C ASN A 87 0.93 -15.58 30.56
N ILE A 88 0.07 -14.67 30.05
CA ILE A 88 0.20 -14.14 28.69
C ILE A 88 1.42 -13.23 28.61
N ILE A 89 2.13 -13.32 27.48
CA ILE A 89 3.25 -12.47 27.12
C ILE A 89 2.75 -11.32 26.25
N ILE A 90 3.04 -10.07 26.63
CA ILE A 90 2.70 -8.92 25.82
C ILE A 90 3.86 -8.59 24.87
N MET A 91 3.57 -8.57 23.57
CA MET A 91 4.50 -8.08 22.56
C MET A 91 4.35 -6.57 22.40
N TYR A 92 5.34 -5.83 22.89
CA TYR A 92 5.41 -4.37 22.81
C TYR A 92 6.17 -3.95 21.56
N TRP A 93 5.45 -3.49 20.53
CA TRP A 93 6.04 -3.04 19.27
C TRP A 93 6.17 -1.52 19.21
N LYS A 94 7.32 -1.02 18.72
CA LYS A 94 7.50 0.42 18.48
C LYS A 94 8.57 0.68 17.42
N TYR A 95 8.19 1.29 16.30
CA TYR A 95 9.08 1.48 15.15
C TYR A 95 9.54 2.93 15.00
N ASN A 96 10.28 3.40 16.01
CA ASN A 96 10.91 4.73 15.99
C ASN A 96 12.24 4.70 16.75
N THR A 97 13.05 5.74 16.59
CA THR A 97 14.39 5.81 17.18
C THR A 97 14.39 6.40 18.60
N LYS A 98 13.25 6.46 19.29
CA LYS A 98 13.18 7.00 20.66
C LYS A 98 13.90 6.07 21.64
N THR A 99 14.43 6.65 22.70
CA THR A 99 15.14 5.94 23.78
C THR A 99 14.25 5.61 24.98
N ASP A 100 13.09 6.27 25.10
CA ASP A 100 12.12 6.03 26.18
C ASP A 100 10.78 5.49 25.65
N HIS A 101 10.20 4.56 26.41
CA HIS A 101 8.99 3.81 26.06
C HIS A 101 8.07 3.67 27.29
N PRO A 102 7.42 4.76 27.74
CA PRO A 102 6.67 4.78 29.00
C PRO A 102 5.48 3.81 29.02
N ASP A 103 4.88 3.51 27.88
CA ASP A 103 3.75 2.58 27.78
C ASP A 103 4.15 1.13 28.12
N LEU A 104 5.40 0.74 27.84
CA LEU A 104 5.95 -0.55 28.27
C LEU A 104 5.94 -0.67 29.80
N LYS A 105 6.40 0.37 30.51
CA LYS A 105 6.38 0.41 31.98
C LYS A 105 4.95 0.34 32.53
N LYS A 106 4.00 1.03 31.89
CA LYS A 106 2.59 0.97 32.31
C LYS A 106 2.04 -0.44 32.22
N ILE A 107 2.26 -1.13 31.10
CA ILE A 107 1.83 -2.53 30.91
C ILE A 107 2.50 -3.43 31.95
N LYS A 108 3.81 -3.24 32.20
CA LYS A 108 4.56 -4.06 33.16
C LYS A 108 3.99 -4.00 34.57
N LYS A 109 3.46 -2.85 35.01
CA LYS A 109 2.81 -2.68 36.33
C LYS A 109 1.61 -3.62 36.55
N TYR A 110 0.99 -4.15 35.49
CA TYR A 110 -0.12 -5.10 35.59
C TYR A 110 0.33 -6.57 35.75
N GLY A 111 1.63 -6.82 35.88
CA GLY A 111 2.20 -8.15 36.18
C GLY A 111 2.49 -9.03 34.97
N PHE A 112 2.40 -8.50 33.74
CA PHE A 112 2.65 -9.30 32.53
C PHE A 112 4.14 -9.50 32.24
N GLN A 113 4.45 -10.62 31.61
CA GLN A 113 5.71 -10.78 30.88
C GLN A 113 5.66 -9.94 29.60
N ILE A 114 6.80 -9.37 29.21
CA ILE A 114 6.88 -8.50 28.02
C ILE A 114 8.03 -8.99 27.15
N ILE A 115 7.80 -9.02 25.84
CA ILE A 115 8.84 -9.07 24.83
C ILE A 115 8.79 -7.77 24.01
N THR A 116 9.95 -7.26 23.62
CA THR A 116 10.01 -6.09 22.74
C THR A 116 9.98 -6.51 21.28
N SER A 117 9.33 -5.73 20.42
CA SER A 117 9.37 -5.93 18.98
C SER A 117 9.89 -4.67 18.28
N PRO A 118 11.21 -4.57 18.05
CA PRO A 118 11.76 -3.56 17.15
C PRO A 118 11.51 -3.97 15.69
N SER A 119 11.94 -3.14 14.74
CA SER A 119 11.82 -3.43 13.31
C SER A 119 13.10 -3.14 12.54
N ILE A 120 13.33 -3.91 11.48
CA ILE A 120 14.37 -3.62 10.49
C ILE A 120 14.01 -2.42 9.58
N MET A 121 12.83 -1.82 9.75
CA MET A 121 12.37 -0.59 9.09
C MET A 121 12.49 -0.62 7.55
N ASP A 122 12.08 -1.73 6.96
CA ASP A 122 12.18 -2.05 5.54
C ASP A 122 10.90 -1.78 4.74
N TYR A 123 9.74 -1.75 5.40
CA TYR A 123 8.43 -1.63 4.76
C TYR A 123 8.28 -0.39 3.84
N ASN A 124 7.72 -0.64 2.65
CA ASN A 124 7.52 0.27 1.52
C ASN A 124 8.79 1.00 1.04
N ARG A 125 9.95 0.32 1.08
CA ARG A 125 11.27 0.82 0.63
C ARG A 125 11.99 -0.22 -0.22
N ILE A 126 12.77 0.24 -1.20
CA ILE A 126 13.61 -0.66 -2.00
C ILE A 126 14.82 -1.22 -1.25
N PHE A 127 15.27 -0.53 -0.19
CA PHE A 127 16.34 -0.97 0.69
C PHE A 127 16.08 -0.52 2.14
N PRO A 128 16.37 -1.36 3.16
CA PRO A 128 16.15 -1.01 4.56
C PRO A 128 16.89 0.24 5.00
N SER A 129 16.30 0.97 5.95
CA SER A 129 16.92 2.18 6.50
C SER A 129 17.94 1.85 7.59
N ILE A 130 19.19 1.56 7.20
CA ILE A 130 20.27 1.11 8.10
C ILE A 130 20.34 1.92 9.40
N ASP A 131 20.56 3.23 9.31
CA ASP A 131 20.72 4.09 10.50
C ASP A 131 19.51 4.05 11.43
N LYS A 132 18.30 3.93 10.87
CA LYS A 132 17.07 3.95 11.66
C LYS A 132 16.81 2.62 12.34
N TYR A 133 17.02 1.49 11.66
CA TYR A 133 16.85 0.20 12.31
C TYR A 133 17.92 -0.03 13.37
N GLU A 134 19.17 0.40 13.12
CA GLU A 134 20.25 0.27 14.11
C GLU A 134 19.87 0.99 15.41
N LYS A 135 19.36 2.22 15.30
CA LYS A 135 18.87 3.01 16.45
C LYS A 135 17.61 2.42 17.06
N ASN A 136 16.62 2.00 16.26
CA ASN A 136 15.37 1.45 16.77
C ASN A 136 15.59 0.16 17.57
N ILE A 137 16.33 -0.79 16.99
CA ILE A 137 16.66 -2.06 17.62
C ILE A 137 17.45 -1.80 18.90
N THR A 138 18.58 -1.07 18.83
CA THR A 138 19.42 -0.78 20.01
C THR A 138 18.61 -0.13 21.14
N ASN A 139 17.84 0.92 20.83
CA ASN A 139 17.14 1.67 21.85
C ASN A 139 16.00 0.89 22.50
N LEU A 140 15.16 0.22 21.69
CA LEU A 140 13.99 -0.48 22.21
C LEU A 140 14.40 -1.72 23.01
N VAL A 141 15.39 -2.47 22.53
CA VAL A 141 15.86 -3.71 23.19
C VAL A 141 16.57 -3.38 24.49
N LYS A 142 17.47 -2.39 24.49
CA LYS A 142 18.13 -1.90 25.71
C LYS A 142 17.11 -1.38 26.73
N TYR A 143 16.07 -0.67 26.27
CA TYR A 143 15.00 -0.21 27.15
C TYR A 143 14.19 -1.39 27.72
N GLY A 144 13.81 -2.34 26.88
CA GLY A 144 13.09 -3.55 27.28
C GLY A 144 13.85 -4.32 28.35
N TYR A 145 15.13 -4.62 28.10
CA TYR A 145 16.01 -5.31 29.04
C TYR A 145 16.06 -4.62 30.40
N LYS A 146 16.33 -3.30 30.43
CA LYS A 146 16.38 -2.50 31.67
C LYS A 146 15.06 -2.48 32.45
N ASN A 147 13.94 -2.81 31.81
CA ASN A 147 12.60 -2.81 32.41
C ASN A 147 12.00 -4.22 32.56
N GLY A 148 12.84 -5.26 32.48
CA GLY A 148 12.43 -6.65 32.73
C GLY A 148 11.58 -7.25 31.61
N ALA A 149 11.83 -6.86 30.35
CA ALA A 149 11.43 -7.65 29.19
C ALA A 149 12.23 -8.96 29.18
N ILE A 150 11.58 -10.06 28.78
CA ILE A 150 12.15 -11.41 28.80
C ILE A 150 12.79 -11.81 27.48
N GLY A 151 12.72 -10.96 26.45
CA GLY A 151 13.27 -11.22 25.12
C GLY A 151 12.79 -10.22 24.08
N GLU A 152 13.15 -10.49 22.83
CA GLU A 152 12.78 -9.69 21.66
C GLU A 152 12.24 -10.55 20.51
N VAL A 153 11.39 -9.95 19.67
CA VAL A 153 10.98 -10.49 18.36
C VAL A 153 11.06 -9.37 17.33
N THR A 154 12.10 -9.38 16.52
CA THR A 154 12.35 -8.31 15.54
C THR A 154 11.50 -8.48 14.29
N SER A 155 10.73 -7.45 14.00
CA SER A 155 9.75 -7.43 12.93
C SER A 155 10.32 -6.93 11.61
N SER A 156 9.84 -7.53 10.53
CA SER A 156 9.93 -7.03 9.17
C SER A 156 8.53 -7.09 8.58
N TRP A 157 8.14 -6.04 7.86
CA TRP A 157 6.79 -5.91 7.35
C TRP A 157 6.78 -5.81 5.84
N GLY A 158 5.81 -6.48 5.22
CA GLY A 158 5.60 -6.51 3.77
C GLY A 158 4.42 -5.64 3.35
N ASP A 159 4.31 -4.43 3.89
CA ASP A 159 3.16 -3.55 3.73
C ASP A 159 2.73 -3.43 2.26
N TYR A 160 1.41 -3.46 2.06
CA TYR A 160 0.76 -3.47 0.77
C TYR A 160 1.04 -4.76 0.00
N ARG A 161 2.06 -4.75 -0.86
CA ARG A 161 2.39 -5.83 -1.81
C ARG A 161 3.72 -6.52 -1.50
N ASN A 162 4.34 -6.23 -0.35
CA ASN A 162 5.67 -6.71 0.00
C ASN A 162 6.68 -6.50 -1.14
N LYS A 163 6.76 -5.27 -1.68
CA LYS A 163 7.56 -4.94 -2.88
C LYS A 163 9.06 -4.91 -2.59
N GLU A 164 9.43 -5.01 -1.32
CA GLU A 164 10.77 -5.00 -0.77
C GLU A 164 11.54 -6.26 -1.17
N ILE A 165 12.87 -6.15 -1.24
CA ILE A 165 13.74 -7.31 -1.48
C ILE A 165 14.05 -8.01 -0.15
N ARG A 166 13.48 -9.21 0.04
CA ARG A 166 13.53 -9.99 1.28
C ARG A 166 14.96 -10.27 1.74
N GLU A 167 15.87 -10.52 0.82
CA GLU A 167 17.26 -10.90 1.08
C GLU A 167 18.04 -9.76 1.76
N ASN A 168 17.60 -8.51 1.58
CA ASN A 168 18.21 -7.36 2.24
C ASN A 168 17.81 -7.22 3.72
N ARG A 169 16.89 -8.06 4.21
CA ARG A 169 16.43 -8.07 5.61
C ARG A 169 17.42 -8.73 6.56
N PHE A 170 18.22 -9.66 6.06
CA PHE A 170 19.13 -10.47 6.89
C PHE A 170 20.14 -9.63 7.67
N TYR A 171 20.64 -8.54 7.10
CA TYR A 171 21.60 -7.67 7.79
C TYR A 171 21.00 -7.05 9.07
N GLY A 172 19.73 -6.65 9.02
CA GLY A 172 19.01 -6.11 10.17
C GLY A 172 18.70 -7.19 11.21
N PHE A 173 18.38 -8.41 10.79
CA PHE A 173 18.18 -9.53 11.71
C PHE A 173 19.47 -9.95 12.42
N ILE A 174 20.59 -10.03 11.69
CA ILE A 174 21.90 -10.32 12.30
C ILE A 174 22.28 -9.22 13.31
N PHE A 175 22.04 -7.96 12.97
CA PHE A 175 22.24 -6.84 13.89
C PHE A 175 21.37 -7.00 15.15
N SER A 176 20.10 -7.35 14.97
CA SER A 176 19.19 -7.60 16.10
C SER A 176 19.70 -8.72 17.00
N SER A 177 20.11 -9.86 16.43
CA SER A 177 20.64 -10.97 17.22
C SER A 177 21.85 -10.58 18.07
N MET A 178 22.73 -9.71 17.56
CA MET A 178 23.85 -9.18 18.33
C MET A 178 23.37 -8.30 19.49
N VAL A 179 22.43 -7.39 19.24
CA VAL A 179 21.87 -6.50 20.27
C VAL A 179 21.11 -7.30 21.32
N GLY A 180 20.28 -8.28 20.91
CA GLY A 180 19.53 -9.14 21.81
C GLY A 180 20.41 -10.03 22.69
N TRP A 181 21.60 -10.42 22.20
CA TRP A 181 22.56 -11.22 22.96
C TRP A 181 23.16 -10.45 24.15
N ASP A 182 23.52 -9.18 23.95
CA ASP A 182 24.03 -8.31 25.02
C ASP A 182 23.47 -6.88 24.87
N PRO A 183 22.25 -6.61 25.38
CA PRO A 183 21.56 -5.33 25.20
C PRO A 183 22.25 -4.12 25.85
N LEU A 184 23.17 -4.35 26.78
CA LEU A 184 23.87 -3.28 27.50
C LEU A 184 25.23 -2.96 26.91
N LYS A 185 25.80 -3.86 26.11
CA LYS A 185 27.11 -3.66 25.49
C LYS A 185 27.08 -2.55 24.46
N GLU A 186 27.99 -1.60 24.64
CA GLU A 186 28.33 -0.64 23.60
C GLU A 186 29.18 -1.36 22.53
N PHE A 187 28.85 -1.17 21.26
CA PHE A 187 29.55 -1.81 20.15
C PHE A 187 29.93 -0.79 19.07
N ASN A 188 31.04 -1.07 18.40
CA ASN A 188 31.48 -0.26 17.27
C ASN A 188 30.83 -0.77 15.98
N LEU A 189 29.98 0.06 15.37
CA LEU A 189 29.26 -0.27 14.14
C LEU A 189 30.20 -0.62 12.97
N ILE A 190 31.39 -0.03 12.89
CA ILE A 190 32.36 -0.33 11.83
C ILE A 190 32.87 -1.77 11.98
N TYR A 191 33.20 -2.19 13.21
CA TYR A 191 33.62 -3.58 13.45
C TYR A 191 32.49 -4.57 13.22
N PHE A 192 31.25 -4.23 13.61
CA PHE A 192 30.07 -5.04 13.31
C PHE A 192 29.92 -5.28 11.80
N TRP A 193 29.89 -4.22 10.99
CA TRP A 193 29.71 -4.34 9.53
C TRP A 193 30.86 -5.09 8.85
N ARG A 194 32.10 -4.85 9.29
CA ARG A 194 33.26 -5.65 8.84
C ARG A 194 33.11 -7.13 9.17
N GLY A 195 32.66 -7.45 10.39
CA GLY A 195 32.37 -8.81 10.81
C GLY A 195 31.27 -9.46 9.98
N ILE A 196 30.16 -8.75 9.73
CA ILE A 196 29.10 -9.23 8.81
C ILE A 196 29.68 -9.57 7.44
N PHE A 197 30.55 -8.72 6.87
CA PHE A 197 31.06 -9.00 5.53
C PHE A 197 31.89 -10.29 5.48
N ILE A 198 32.72 -10.53 6.50
CA ILE A 198 33.49 -11.76 6.61
C ILE A 198 32.57 -12.97 6.83
N HIS A 199 31.66 -12.92 7.79
CA HIS A 199 30.85 -14.09 8.14
C HIS A 199 29.74 -14.39 7.12
N PHE A 200 29.12 -13.36 6.55
CA PHE A 200 28.00 -13.48 5.63
C PHE A 200 28.44 -13.64 4.17
N PHE A 201 29.44 -12.90 3.69
CA PHE A 201 29.93 -13.03 2.30
C PHE A 201 31.20 -13.87 2.18
N GLY A 202 31.85 -14.21 3.30
CA GLY A 202 33.06 -15.03 3.32
C GLY A 202 34.35 -14.25 3.01
N ILE A 203 34.27 -12.93 2.81
CA ILE A 203 35.41 -12.10 2.38
C ILE A 203 35.43 -10.75 3.10
N GLN A 204 36.61 -10.14 3.14
CA GLN A 204 36.77 -8.73 3.49
C GLN A 204 37.05 -7.93 2.22
N SER A 205 36.10 -7.10 1.79
CA SER A 205 36.24 -6.29 0.58
C SER A 205 35.85 -4.84 0.82
N SER A 206 36.65 -3.90 0.33
CA SER A 206 36.35 -2.46 0.35
C SER A 206 35.12 -2.13 -0.52
N LYS A 207 34.83 -2.95 -1.55
CA LYS A 207 33.62 -2.82 -2.40
C LYS A 207 32.35 -2.96 -1.55
N LEU A 208 32.28 -3.96 -0.66
CA LEU A 208 31.14 -4.14 0.26
C LEU A 208 30.95 -2.93 1.19
N VAL A 209 32.04 -2.41 1.77
CA VAL A 209 32.00 -1.19 2.60
C VAL A 209 31.45 0.00 1.80
N SER A 210 31.94 0.17 0.56
CA SER A 210 31.51 1.23 -0.36
C SER A 210 30.01 1.14 -0.69
N ILE A 211 29.52 -0.05 -1.08
CA ILE A 211 28.11 -0.28 -1.45
C ILE A 211 27.17 0.10 -0.29
N PHE A 212 27.42 -0.44 0.91
CA PHE A 212 26.56 -0.18 2.07
C PHE A 212 26.63 1.28 2.52
N SER A 213 27.81 1.91 2.46
CA SER A 213 27.98 3.34 2.74
C SER A 213 27.20 4.22 1.76
N LYS A 214 27.21 3.87 0.46
CA LYS A 214 26.45 4.57 -0.58
C LYS A 214 24.93 4.42 -0.37
N PHE A 215 24.44 3.22 -0.08
CA PHE A 215 23.02 3.02 0.24
C PHE A 215 22.57 3.76 1.51
N ARG A 216 23.40 3.72 2.55
CA ARG A 216 23.17 4.48 3.79
C ARG A 216 23.07 5.98 3.51
N THR A 217 24.04 6.53 2.77
CA THR A 217 24.05 7.95 2.38
C THR A 217 22.83 8.33 1.55
N LEU A 218 22.39 7.47 0.64
CA LEU A 218 21.20 7.70 -0.19
C LEU A 218 19.94 7.91 0.67
N GLN A 219 19.77 7.08 1.70
CA GLN A 219 18.63 7.15 2.63
C GLN A 219 18.75 8.34 3.58
N ASP A 220 19.90 8.51 4.24
CA ASP A 220 20.10 9.53 5.28
C ASP A 220 20.00 10.95 4.72
N LYS A 221 20.51 11.17 3.50
CA LYS A 221 20.43 12.47 2.80
C LYS A 221 19.18 12.63 1.96
N ASN A 222 18.27 11.65 1.99
CA ASN A 222 17.05 11.60 1.17
C ASN A 222 17.29 11.98 -0.30
N LEU A 223 18.29 11.36 -0.94
CA LEU A 223 18.72 11.75 -2.29
C LEU A 223 17.71 11.42 -3.40
N LEU A 224 16.69 10.61 -3.09
CA LEU A 224 15.59 10.26 -4.00
C LEU A 224 14.41 11.25 -3.92
N HIS A 225 14.46 12.21 -2.98
CA HIS A 225 13.42 13.21 -2.72
C HIS A 225 12.04 12.57 -2.48
N THR A 226 12.01 11.48 -1.71
CA THR A 226 10.75 10.77 -1.38
C THR A 226 10.54 10.75 0.13
N ARG A 227 9.29 10.54 0.57
CA ARG A 227 9.03 10.20 1.97
C ARG A 227 9.53 8.79 2.26
N ALA A 228 9.81 8.53 3.54
CA ALA A 228 10.24 7.24 4.08
C ALA A 228 9.59 6.01 3.44
N SER A 229 8.26 6.00 3.34
CA SER A 229 7.45 4.92 2.75
C SER A 229 6.73 5.38 1.46
N GLY A 230 7.34 6.30 0.71
CA GLY A 230 6.77 6.86 -0.52
C GLY A 230 7.40 6.36 -1.80
N TYR A 231 8.52 5.64 -1.73
CA TYR A 231 9.35 5.31 -2.89
C TYR A 231 8.55 4.63 -4.02
N TYR A 232 7.88 3.51 -3.72
CA TYR A 232 7.16 2.75 -4.74
C TYR A 232 5.97 3.51 -5.33
N ASN A 233 5.35 4.40 -4.54
CA ASN A 233 4.28 5.27 -5.06
C ASN A 233 4.80 6.20 -6.16
N HIS A 234 5.98 6.78 -5.99
CA HIS A 234 6.62 7.59 -7.04
C HIS A 234 7.19 6.74 -8.17
N PHE A 235 7.68 5.54 -7.86
CA PHE A 235 8.18 4.59 -8.85
C PHE A 235 7.08 4.23 -9.85
N PHE A 236 5.93 3.76 -9.37
CA PHE A 236 4.78 3.35 -10.19
C PHE A 236 3.83 4.48 -10.55
N ALA A 237 4.14 5.74 -10.22
CA ALA A 237 3.37 6.90 -10.66
C ALA A 237 3.50 7.09 -12.18
N HIS A 238 2.41 7.48 -12.83
CA HIS A 238 2.38 7.77 -14.26
C HIS A 238 3.41 8.88 -14.61
N PRO A 239 4.41 8.60 -15.47
CA PRO A 239 5.52 9.52 -15.74
C PRO A 239 5.07 10.85 -16.37
N TYR A 240 4.03 10.81 -17.20
CA TYR A 240 3.56 11.97 -17.98
C TYR A 240 2.18 12.51 -17.59
N ALA A 241 1.70 12.26 -16.37
CA ALA A 241 0.33 12.61 -15.99
C ALA A 241 0.07 14.08 -15.70
N LYS A 242 1.12 14.89 -15.57
CA LYS A 242 0.99 16.34 -15.32
C LYS A 242 1.75 17.11 -16.39
N ASN A 243 1.05 18.07 -17.01
CA ASN A 243 1.58 18.84 -18.14
C ASN A 243 1.51 20.36 -17.93
N ASN A 244 2.08 20.86 -16.82
CA ASN A 244 2.10 22.28 -16.47
C ASN A 244 3.45 22.78 -15.93
N LYS A 245 3.70 24.10 -16.07
CA LYS A 245 4.98 24.74 -15.69
C LYS A 245 5.29 24.62 -14.21
N ARG A 246 4.27 24.72 -13.34
CA ARG A 246 4.42 24.62 -11.89
C ARG A 246 4.94 23.25 -11.47
N TYR A 247 4.34 22.18 -12.01
CA TYR A 247 4.79 20.82 -11.77
C TYR A 247 6.24 20.61 -12.23
N LYS A 248 6.61 21.10 -13.41
CA LYS A 248 8.00 21.05 -13.91
C LYS A 248 9.00 21.69 -12.95
N LYS A 249 8.63 22.82 -12.33
CA LYS A 249 9.46 23.53 -11.33
C LYS A 249 9.58 22.74 -10.03
N ASN A 250 8.47 22.17 -9.55
CA ASN A 250 8.42 21.45 -8.27
C ASN A 250 9.03 20.04 -8.34
N LEU A 251 9.10 19.45 -9.53
CA LEU A 251 9.70 18.14 -9.75
C LEU A 251 11.20 18.19 -9.45
N ASN A 252 11.57 17.77 -8.23
CA ASN A 252 12.94 17.80 -7.76
C ASN A 252 13.73 16.60 -8.30
N THR A 253 14.68 16.91 -9.18
CA THR A 253 15.62 15.95 -9.79
C THR A 253 17.06 16.29 -9.44
N LYS A 254 17.27 17.15 -8.43
CA LYS A 254 18.61 17.60 -8.02
C LYS A 254 19.45 16.39 -7.62
N ARG A 255 20.68 16.31 -8.16
CA ARG A 255 21.64 15.22 -7.95
C ARG A 255 21.27 13.86 -8.57
N PHE A 256 20.19 13.74 -9.34
CA PHE A 256 19.81 12.43 -9.93
C PHE A 256 20.88 11.88 -10.88
N GLU A 257 21.57 12.71 -11.67
CA GLU A 257 22.71 12.26 -12.49
C GLU A 257 23.84 11.68 -11.63
N LYS A 258 24.16 12.33 -10.51
CA LYS A 258 25.15 11.81 -9.56
C LYS A 258 24.68 10.49 -8.94
N VAL A 259 23.40 10.38 -8.57
CA VAL A 259 22.83 9.12 -8.06
C VAL A 259 22.92 8.02 -9.12
N ILE A 260 22.61 8.31 -10.39
CA ILE A 260 22.73 7.34 -11.49
C ILE A 260 24.18 6.84 -11.61
N SER A 261 25.16 7.73 -11.61
CA SER A 261 26.58 7.37 -11.61
C SER A 261 26.95 6.51 -10.41
N THR A 262 26.52 6.88 -9.20
CA THR A 262 26.76 6.07 -7.98
C THR A 262 26.10 4.69 -8.07
N MET A 263 24.91 4.57 -8.65
CA MET A 263 24.26 3.27 -8.83
C MET A 263 24.97 2.42 -9.88
N ASN A 264 25.50 3.02 -10.95
CA ASN A 264 26.35 2.29 -11.91
C ASN A 264 27.61 1.74 -11.25
N GLU A 265 28.28 2.52 -10.40
CA GLU A 265 29.42 2.03 -9.63
C GLU A 265 29.02 0.84 -8.74
N ILE A 266 27.89 0.91 -8.03
CA ILE A 266 27.41 -0.22 -7.21
C ILE A 266 27.12 -1.46 -8.07
N ILE A 267 26.52 -1.28 -9.26
CA ILE A 267 26.23 -2.39 -10.16
C ILE A 267 27.53 -3.08 -10.59
N ASN A 268 28.52 -2.32 -11.05
CA ASN A 268 29.83 -2.85 -11.44
C ASN A 268 30.54 -3.52 -10.24
N ASP A 269 30.54 -2.88 -9.07
CA ASP A 269 31.12 -3.45 -7.84
C ASP A 269 30.44 -4.79 -7.49
N CYS A 270 29.12 -4.90 -7.69
CA CYS A 270 28.39 -6.15 -7.46
C CYS A 270 28.70 -7.23 -8.50
N GLU A 271 28.87 -6.85 -9.78
CA GLU A 271 29.24 -7.78 -10.84
C GLU A 271 30.61 -8.42 -10.58
N ASP A 272 31.60 -7.62 -10.16
CA ASP A 272 32.90 -8.14 -9.76
C ASP A 272 32.76 -9.07 -8.53
N LEU A 273 32.08 -8.58 -7.49
CA LEU A 273 31.89 -9.32 -6.24
C LEU A 273 31.17 -10.64 -6.43
N GLU A 274 30.33 -10.77 -7.46
CA GLU A 274 29.63 -12.01 -7.77
C GLU A 274 30.59 -13.20 -7.96
N SER A 275 31.81 -12.93 -8.44
CA SER A 275 32.88 -13.93 -8.61
C SER A 275 33.80 -14.08 -7.38
N GLU A 276 33.88 -13.06 -6.53
CA GLU A 276 34.81 -12.99 -5.39
C GLU A 276 34.20 -13.56 -4.09
N VAL A 277 32.89 -13.39 -3.87
CA VAL A 277 32.26 -13.79 -2.62
C VAL A 277 32.17 -15.31 -2.49
N LEU A 278 32.51 -15.83 -1.30
CA LEU A 278 32.51 -17.27 -1.00
C LEU A 278 31.14 -17.75 -0.49
N LYS A 279 30.28 -16.84 -0.01
CA LYS A 279 28.98 -17.15 0.59
C LYS A 279 27.91 -16.14 0.15
N ASN A 280 26.66 -16.58 0.15
CA ASN A 280 25.47 -15.74 -0.09
C ASN A 280 25.55 -14.89 -1.38
N LYS A 281 26.03 -15.48 -2.47
CA LYS A 281 26.16 -14.85 -3.79
C LYS A 281 24.85 -14.20 -4.28
N ASP A 282 23.71 -14.81 -3.99
CA ASP A 282 22.40 -14.25 -4.33
C ASP A 282 22.13 -12.89 -3.66
N ASN A 283 22.70 -12.61 -2.49
CA ASN A 283 22.57 -11.29 -1.85
C ASN A 283 23.28 -10.20 -2.65
N ILE A 284 24.40 -10.51 -3.32
CA ILE A 284 25.08 -9.55 -4.22
C ILE A 284 24.19 -9.20 -5.42
N LYS A 285 23.52 -10.19 -6.01
CA LYS A 285 22.54 -9.99 -7.10
C LYS A 285 21.39 -9.08 -6.66
N ASN A 286 20.89 -9.29 -5.44
CA ASN A 286 19.85 -8.46 -4.86
C ASN A 286 20.30 -7.01 -4.62
N LEU A 287 21.56 -6.78 -4.20
CA LEU A 287 22.13 -5.43 -4.08
C LEU A 287 22.25 -4.74 -5.45
N ALA A 288 22.70 -5.48 -6.47
CA ALA A 288 22.76 -4.98 -7.85
C ALA A 288 21.36 -4.61 -8.37
N PHE A 289 20.36 -5.45 -8.13
CA PHE A 289 18.97 -5.18 -8.51
C PHE A 289 18.43 -3.90 -7.85
N VAL A 290 18.66 -3.71 -6.55
CA VAL A 290 18.29 -2.48 -5.85
C VAL A 290 18.91 -1.25 -6.51
N ALA A 291 20.19 -1.32 -6.87
CA ALA A 291 20.88 -0.23 -7.57
C ALA A 291 20.30 0.04 -8.97
N LYS A 292 20.01 -1.01 -9.76
CA LYS A 292 19.34 -0.89 -11.07
C LYS A 292 17.96 -0.25 -10.93
N HIS A 293 17.18 -0.65 -9.92
CA HIS A 293 15.85 -0.12 -9.66
C HIS A 293 15.88 1.37 -9.27
N ILE A 294 16.86 1.78 -8.44
CA ILE A 294 17.08 3.19 -8.09
C ILE A 294 17.56 4.00 -9.31
N ARG A 295 18.49 3.45 -10.10
CA ARG A 295 18.98 4.08 -11.34
C ARG A 295 17.83 4.37 -12.29
N PHE A 296 16.99 3.36 -12.56
CA PHE A 296 15.80 3.50 -13.39
C PHE A 296 14.86 4.58 -12.84
N TYR A 297 14.60 4.60 -11.53
CA TYR A 297 13.78 5.64 -10.91
C TYR A 297 14.29 7.06 -11.22
N CYS A 298 15.60 7.29 -11.08
CA CYS A 298 16.21 8.58 -11.40
C CYS A 298 16.08 8.92 -12.89
N LYS A 299 16.40 7.98 -13.79
CA LYS A 299 16.25 8.16 -15.25
C LYS A 299 14.81 8.47 -15.65
N LYS A 300 13.84 7.69 -15.15
CA LYS A 300 12.40 7.90 -15.33
C LYS A 300 12.01 9.33 -14.97
N ARG A 301 12.46 9.85 -13.83
CA ARG A 301 12.08 11.18 -13.34
C ARG A 301 12.73 12.30 -14.16
N LEU A 302 13.97 12.12 -14.61
CA LEU A 302 14.63 13.06 -15.53
C LEU A 302 13.90 13.12 -16.88
N ASN A 303 13.60 11.98 -17.48
CA ASN A 303 12.82 11.88 -18.72
C ASN A 303 11.40 12.43 -18.57
N SER A 304 10.73 12.12 -17.47
CA SER A 304 9.41 12.69 -17.15
C SER A 304 9.48 14.23 -17.14
N LYS A 305 10.51 14.81 -16.50
CA LYS A 305 10.71 16.26 -16.42
C LYS A 305 11.00 16.90 -17.77
N SER A 306 11.81 16.25 -18.61
CA SER A 306 12.16 16.77 -19.94
C SER A 306 10.93 16.85 -20.85
N LEU A 307 9.99 15.92 -20.70
CA LEU A 307 8.77 15.82 -21.52
C LEU A 307 7.57 16.64 -21.01
N ILE A 308 7.69 17.35 -19.86
CA ILE A 308 6.65 18.29 -19.42
C ILE A 308 6.63 19.50 -20.35
N LYS A 309 5.43 19.82 -20.86
CA LYS A 309 5.13 20.85 -21.87
C LYS A 309 5.86 20.63 -23.19
N TYR A 310 6.31 19.41 -23.45
CA TYR A 310 6.87 19.06 -24.75
C TYR A 310 5.80 19.15 -25.84
N ILE A 311 6.12 19.86 -26.91
CA ILE A 311 5.32 19.95 -28.12
C ILE A 311 6.20 19.36 -29.22
N PRO A 312 5.71 18.36 -29.99
CA PRO A 312 6.43 17.86 -31.15
C PRO A 312 6.73 19.01 -32.12
N VAL A 313 8.01 19.26 -32.45
CA VAL A 313 8.44 20.42 -33.27
C VAL A 313 8.97 19.99 -34.63
N ASN A 314 9.83 18.97 -34.66
CA ASN A 314 10.39 18.40 -35.90
C ASN A 314 10.65 16.89 -35.75
N MET A 315 10.70 16.20 -36.88
CA MET A 315 10.81 14.74 -36.94
C MET A 315 12.05 14.21 -36.19
N LYS A 316 13.23 14.80 -36.44
CA LYS A 316 14.50 14.39 -35.80
C LYS A 316 14.49 14.50 -34.27
N HIS A 317 13.90 15.57 -33.73
CA HIS A 317 13.82 15.76 -32.27
C HIS A 317 12.77 14.83 -31.63
N ASN A 318 11.66 14.58 -32.33
CA ASN A 318 10.65 13.61 -31.90
C ASN A 318 11.23 12.21 -31.85
N GLU A 319 11.97 11.79 -32.88
CA GLU A 319 12.67 10.50 -32.94
C GLU A 319 13.63 10.30 -31.78
N LEU A 320 14.43 11.33 -31.44
CA LEU A 320 15.32 11.28 -30.28
C LEU A 320 14.54 11.06 -28.98
N LYS A 321 13.42 11.77 -28.78
CA LYS A 321 12.58 11.59 -27.58
C LYS A 321 11.91 10.23 -27.53
N ILE A 322 11.44 9.71 -28.67
CA ILE A 322 10.89 8.37 -28.76
C ILE A 322 11.97 7.33 -28.41
N LYS A 323 13.19 7.50 -28.92
CA LYS A 323 14.33 6.64 -28.60
C LYS A 323 14.63 6.63 -27.09
N GLU A 324 14.73 7.80 -26.45
CA GLU A 324 14.92 7.91 -25.00
C GLU A 324 13.81 7.17 -24.21
N ILE A 325 12.57 7.25 -24.67
CA ILE A 325 11.44 6.55 -24.01
C ILE A 325 11.52 5.03 -24.23
N LYS A 326 11.87 4.58 -25.44
CA LYS A 326 12.05 3.16 -25.79
C LYS A 326 13.15 2.52 -24.93
N GLU A 327 14.30 3.17 -24.79
CA GLU A 327 15.40 2.72 -23.93
C GLU A 327 14.99 2.59 -22.45
N ILE A 328 14.25 3.58 -21.92
CA ILE A 328 13.72 3.51 -20.55
C ILE A 328 12.73 2.35 -20.41
N LYS A 329 11.82 2.18 -21.39
CA LYS A 329 10.85 1.07 -21.38
C LYS A 329 11.54 -0.29 -21.40
N GLU A 330 12.58 -0.46 -22.21
CA GLU A 330 13.38 -1.69 -22.28
C GLU A 330 14.07 -1.98 -20.94
N GLU A 331 14.68 -0.98 -20.30
CA GLU A 331 15.25 -1.11 -18.96
C GLU A 331 14.19 -1.52 -17.93
N LEU A 332 12.96 -1.00 -18.03
CA LEU A 332 11.84 -1.40 -17.15
C LEU A 332 11.44 -2.87 -17.35
N VAL A 333 11.39 -3.34 -18.60
CA VAL A 333 11.07 -4.75 -18.92
C VAL A 333 12.15 -5.68 -18.38
N PHE A 334 13.42 -5.30 -18.52
CA PHE A 334 14.52 -6.05 -17.93
C PHE A 334 14.41 -6.12 -16.40
N LEU A 335 14.11 -4.98 -15.74
CA LEU A 335 13.88 -4.95 -14.30
C LEU A 335 12.70 -5.82 -13.86
N LEU A 336 11.61 -5.87 -14.63
CA LEU A 336 10.47 -6.74 -14.33
C LEU A 336 10.90 -8.21 -14.35
N ASN A 337 11.59 -8.64 -15.41
CA ASN A 337 12.03 -10.03 -15.57
C ASN A 337 13.06 -10.44 -14.50
N GLU A 338 14.00 -9.55 -14.18
CA GLU A 338 14.97 -9.77 -13.11
C GLU A 338 14.27 -9.86 -11.75
N TYR A 339 13.28 -8.99 -11.48
CA TYR A 339 12.53 -9.05 -10.23
C TYR A 339 11.70 -10.33 -10.11
N GLU A 340 11.02 -10.76 -11.18
CA GLU A 340 10.28 -12.03 -11.19
C GLU A 340 11.20 -13.21 -10.86
N THR A 341 12.39 -13.22 -11.45
CA THR A 341 13.40 -14.24 -11.18
C THR A 341 13.86 -14.22 -9.72
N LEU A 342 14.18 -13.04 -9.17
CA LEU A 342 14.60 -12.90 -7.77
C LEU A 342 13.48 -13.27 -6.80
N TRP A 343 12.23 -12.89 -7.11
CA TRP A 343 11.07 -13.21 -6.30
C TRP A 343 10.83 -14.72 -6.23
N LEU A 344 10.83 -15.41 -7.38
CA LEU A 344 10.54 -16.84 -7.44
C LEU A 344 11.60 -17.70 -6.75
N LYS A 345 12.80 -17.16 -6.49
CA LYS A 345 13.80 -17.83 -5.64
C LYS A 345 13.39 -17.90 -4.17
N CYS A 346 12.50 -17.03 -3.71
CA CYS A 346 12.22 -16.89 -2.27
C CYS A 346 10.75 -16.77 -1.87
N ALA A 347 9.85 -16.64 -2.85
CA ALA A 347 8.42 -16.46 -2.62
C ALA A 347 7.58 -17.13 -3.72
N LYS A 348 6.32 -17.43 -3.38
CA LYS A 348 5.36 -18.06 -4.30
C LYS A 348 4.96 -17.10 -5.43
N ASN A 349 4.71 -17.65 -6.61
CA ASN A 349 4.32 -16.90 -7.81
C ASN A 349 3.11 -15.98 -7.59
N ASP A 350 2.11 -16.45 -6.82
CA ASP A 350 0.87 -15.71 -6.59
C ASP A 350 1.08 -14.32 -5.97
N GLY A 351 2.11 -14.17 -5.13
CA GLY A 351 2.42 -12.87 -4.52
C GLY A 351 3.04 -11.86 -5.50
N PHE A 352 3.63 -12.32 -6.61
CA PHE A 352 4.26 -11.44 -7.60
C PHE A 352 3.27 -10.84 -8.59
N LYS A 353 2.13 -11.52 -8.85
CA LYS A 353 1.12 -11.08 -9.82
C LYS A 353 0.70 -9.62 -9.60
N SER A 354 0.46 -9.24 -8.35
CA SER A 354 0.06 -7.88 -7.98
C SER A 354 1.11 -6.82 -8.33
N ILE A 355 2.38 -7.16 -8.16
CA ILE A 355 3.53 -6.31 -8.47
C ILE A 355 3.70 -6.20 -9.98
N LYS A 356 3.62 -7.32 -10.71
CA LYS A 356 3.71 -7.40 -12.18
C LYS A 356 2.71 -6.47 -12.87
N ILE A 357 1.47 -6.41 -12.38
CA ILE A 357 0.45 -5.46 -12.87
C ILE A 357 0.93 -4.00 -12.78
N GLN A 358 1.68 -3.61 -11.74
CA GLN A 358 2.21 -2.25 -11.62
C GLN A 358 3.25 -1.91 -12.69
N TYR A 359 4.07 -2.89 -13.08
CA TYR A 359 5.03 -2.73 -14.20
C TYR A 359 4.30 -2.64 -15.54
N PHE A 360 3.28 -3.45 -15.77
CA PHE A 360 2.45 -3.38 -16.98
C PHE A 360 1.81 -2.00 -17.15
N TRP A 361 1.34 -1.38 -16.07
CA TRP A 361 0.85 0.01 -16.11
C TRP A 361 1.93 1.00 -16.56
N LEU A 362 3.15 0.91 -16.04
CA LEU A 362 4.24 1.79 -16.48
C LEU A 362 4.61 1.54 -17.95
N ILE A 363 4.67 0.28 -18.39
CA ILE A 363 4.92 -0.08 -19.80
C ILE A 363 3.84 0.52 -20.70
N LYS A 364 2.57 0.39 -20.32
CA LYS A 364 1.46 1.02 -21.02
C LYS A 364 1.64 2.53 -21.12
N PHE A 365 1.97 3.23 -20.04
CA PHE A 365 2.17 4.68 -20.07
C PHE A 365 3.33 5.11 -20.99
N TYR A 366 4.37 4.29 -21.14
CA TYR A 366 5.44 4.55 -22.10
C TYR A 366 4.97 4.33 -23.54
N ASN A 367 4.23 3.26 -23.82
CA ASN A 367 3.65 3.01 -25.14
C ASN A 367 2.69 4.14 -25.55
N ASP A 368 1.77 4.52 -24.67
CA ASP A 368 0.82 5.61 -24.90
C ASP A 368 1.57 6.93 -25.20
N LYS A 369 2.72 7.17 -24.54
CA LYS A 369 3.53 8.37 -24.79
C LYS A 369 4.28 8.32 -26.11
N ILE A 370 4.81 7.16 -26.50
CA ILE A 370 5.47 6.95 -27.79
C ILE A 370 4.45 7.23 -28.90
N GLU A 371 3.29 6.58 -28.85
CA GLU A 371 2.19 6.78 -29.80
C GLU A 371 1.75 8.25 -29.87
N GLN A 372 1.67 8.92 -28.71
CA GLN A 372 1.35 10.34 -28.64
C GLN A 372 2.35 11.20 -29.44
N ILE A 373 3.65 10.92 -29.36
CA ILE A 373 4.68 11.69 -30.07
C ILE A 373 4.72 11.30 -31.54
N GLU A 374 4.64 10.01 -31.86
CA GLU A 374 4.65 9.48 -33.24
C GLU A 374 3.50 10.06 -34.06
N ASN A 375 2.30 10.14 -33.48
CA ASN A 375 1.10 10.65 -34.15
C ASN A 375 0.87 12.17 -33.95
N ASN A 376 1.85 12.90 -33.42
CA ASN A 376 1.75 14.34 -33.11
C ASN A 376 0.49 14.72 -32.29
N MET A 377 0.05 13.83 -31.41
CA MET A 377 -1.17 14.04 -30.63
C MET A 377 -0.94 15.05 -29.50
N LYS A 378 -1.93 15.92 -29.28
CA LYS A 378 -1.95 16.80 -28.11
C LYS A 378 -2.04 15.95 -26.84
N TRP A 379 -1.34 16.39 -25.79
CA TRP A 379 -1.41 15.74 -24.49
C TRP A 379 -2.86 15.74 -23.98
N LYS A 380 -3.34 14.56 -23.59
CA LYS A 380 -4.63 14.37 -22.92
C LYS A 380 -4.38 14.05 -21.44
N ASN A 381 -5.29 14.51 -20.58
CA ASN A 381 -5.24 14.18 -19.16
C ASN A 381 -5.50 12.66 -19.01
N PRO A 382 -4.58 11.87 -18.43
CA PRO A 382 -4.75 10.41 -18.37
C PRO A 382 -5.69 9.96 -17.25
N TYR A 383 -6.24 10.90 -16.46
CA TYR A 383 -7.13 10.59 -15.36
C TYR A 383 -8.60 10.60 -15.79
N ILE A 384 -9.36 9.63 -15.29
CA ILE A 384 -10.81 9.56 -15.50
C ILE A 384 -11.51 10.80 -14.95
N GLU A 385 -12.64 11.12 -15.57
CA GLU A 385 -13.46 12.28 -15.20
C GLU A 385 -14.44 11.99 -14.04
N SER A 386 -14.60 10.71 -13.68
CA SER A 386 -15.49 10.25 -12.62
C SER A 386 -15.20 10.92 -11.29
N LYS A 387 -16.28 11.36 -10.64
CA LYS A 387 -16.25 12.08 -9.38
C LYS A 387 -16.67 11.16 -8.25
N LEU A 388 -16.15 11.45 -7.06
CA LEU A 388 -16.63 10.86 -5.82
C LEU A 388 -17.98 11.49 -5.47
N ILE A 389 -19.04 10.73 -5.70
CA ILE A 389 -20.43 11.15 -5.49
C ILE A 389 -20.97 10.60 -4.17
N TYR A 390 -21.83 11.37 -3.50
CA TYR A 390 -22.42 11.00 -2.22
C TYR A 390 -23.78 11.65 -2.01
N LEU A 391 -24.64 11.00 -1.23
CA LEU A 391 -25.85 11.61 -0.69
C LEU A 391 -25.57 12.25 0.67
N ASN A 392 -26.08 13.46 0.89
CA ASN A 392 -25.80 14.21 2.12
C ASN A 392 -26.31 13.43 3.34
N SER A 393 -25.49 13.32 4.39
CA SER A 393 -25.93 12.67 5.63
C SER A 393 -26.28 13.71 6.70
N LYS A 394 -27.40 13.49 7.41
CA LYS A 394 -27.74 14.27 8.62
C LYS A 394 -26.82 13.92 9.79
N ASP A 395 -26.39 12.66 9.87
CA ASP A 395 -25.48 12.11 10.89
C ASP A 395 -24.30 11.38 10.24
N LEU A 396 -23.11 11.98 10.38
CA LEU A 396 -21.87 11.48 9.79
C LEU A 396 -21.26 10.28 10.55
N HIS A 397 -21.81 9.91 11.70
CA HIS A 397 -21.29 8.78 12.49
C HIS A 397 -22.15 7.53 12.34
N ARG A 398 -23.38 7.67 11.83
CA ARG A 398 -24.27 6.55 11.54
C ARG A 398 -23.83 5.83 10.25
N VAL A 399 -23.93 4.50 10.28
CA VAL A 399 -23.83 3.64 9.08
C VAL A 399 -25.10 3.82 8.28
N HIS A 400 -24.95 4.10 6.99
CA HIS A 400 -26.08 4.25 6.09
C HIS A 400 -25.90 3.38 4.85
N THR A 401 -27.00 2.83 4.37
CA THR A 401 -27.11 2.31 3.00
C THR A 401 -27.61 3.44 2.10
N THR A 402 -26.98 3.62 0.95
CA THR A 402 -27.42 4.54 -0.10
C THR A 402 -27.70 3.72 -1.35
N PHE A 403 -28.86 3.92 -1.95
CA PHE A 403 -29.16 3.42 -3.29
C PHE A 403 -28.87 4.54 -4.28
N TYR A 404 -28.02 4.30 -5.27
CA TYR A 404 -27.74 5.24 -6.36
C TYR A 404 -28.32 4.69 -7.66
N ARG A 405 -28.80 5.56 -8.54
CA ARG A 405 -29.20 5.16 -9.91
C ARG A 405 -28.75 6.16 -10.97
N LYS A 406 -28.60 5.66 -12.19
CA LYS A 406 -28.47 6.44 -13.42
C LYS A 406 -29.15 5.71 -14.57
N VAL A 407 -29.94 6.46 -15.33
CA VAL A 407 -30.51 5.99 -16.60
C VAL A 407 -29.53 6.31 -17.71
N ILE A 408 -29.28 5.35 -18.58
CA ILE A 408 -28.55 5.54 -19.83
C ILE A 408 -29.41 5.02 -20.97
N ARG A 409 -29.34 5.68 -22.13
CA ARG A 409 -30.06 5.27 -23.33
C ARG A 409 -29.07 4.70 -24.34
N ILE A 410 -29.40 3.54 -24.89
CA ILE A 410 -28.57 2.82 -25.86
C ILE A 410 -29.33 2.72 -27.18
N GLU A 411 -28.73 3.25 -28.24
CA GLU A 411 -29.26 3.21 -29.60
C GLU A 411 -28.29 2.43 -30.49
N GLY A 412 -28.70 1.23 -30.89
CA GLY A 412 -27.87 0.30 -31.66
C GLY A 412 -27.39 -0.91 -30.84
N ASN A 413 -26.64 -1.78 -31.52
CA ASN A 413 -26.10 -2.99 -30.91
C ASN A 413 -24.84 -2.68 -30.10
N VAL A 414 -24.73 -3.31 -28.93
CA VAL A 414 -23.58 -3.17 -28.03
C VAL A 414 -22.62 -4.32 -28.28
N GLU A 415 -21.33 -4.02 -28.49
CA GLU A 415 -20.28 -5.03 -28.65
C GLU A 415 -19.52 -5.29 -27.35
N LYS A 416 -19.27 -4.22 -26.58
CA LYS A 416 -18.52 -4.27 -25.34
C LYS A 416 -19.17 -3.34 -24.33
N ALA A 417 -19.25 -3.76 -23.07
CA ALA A 417 -19.76 -2.91 -22.01
C ALA A 417 -19.13 -3.26 -20.67
N PHE A 418 -18.38 -2.33 -20.11
CA PHE A 418 -17.66 -2.51 -18.85
C PHE A 418 -17.93 -1.37 -17.89
N LEU A 419 -18.05 -1.71 -16.62
CA LEU A 419 -18.09 -0.76 -15.51
C LEU A 419 -16.99 -1.10 -14.52
N GLN A 420 -16.21 -0.12 -14.09
CA GLN A 420 -15.49 -0.21 -12.83
C GLN A 420 -16.23 0.55 -11.74
N VAL A 421 -16.26 -0.04 -10.55
CA VAL A 421 -16.90 0.54 -9.37
C VAL A 421 -15.88 0.69 -8.25
N ILE A 422 -16.03 1.75 -7.47
CA ILE A 422 -15.34 2.00 -6.20
C ILE A 422 -16.44 2.31 -5.18
N ALA A 423 -16.51 1.52 -4.12
CA ALA A 423 -17.49 1.70 -3.06
C ALA A 423 -17.03 2.72 -2.01
N GLY A 424 -17.98 3.16 -1.17
CA GLY A 424 -17.67 3.84 0.08
C GLY A 424 -16.97 2.88 1.04
N THR A 425 -17.64 1.76 1.35
CA THR A 425 -16.99 0.58 1.94
C THR A 425 -17.40 -0.72 1.26
N TYR A 426 -18.70 -0.91 1.02
CA TYR A 426 -19.23 -2.07 0.31
C TYR A 426 -20.32 -1.63 -0.65
N ALA A 427 -20.33 -2.18 -1.87
CA ALA A 427 -21.39 -1.90 -2.82
C ALA A 427 -21.79 -3.14 -3.62
N LYS A 428 -23.08 -3.25 -3.93
CA LYS A 428 -23.64 -4.19 -4.91
C LYS A 428 -24.04 -3.43 -6.17
N LEU A 429 -23.80 -4.03 -7.32
CA LEU A 429 -24.15 -3.50 -8.64
C LEU A 429 -25.34 -4.26 -9.22
N TYR A 430 -26.28 -3.50 -9.76
CA TYR A 430 -27.44 -3.99 -10.49
C TYR A 430 -27.56 -3.29 -11.84
N ILE A 431 -27.93 -4.03 -12.87
CA ILE A 431 -28.32 -3.48 -14.17
C ILE A 431 -29.72 -3.98 -14.48
N ASN A 432 -30.67 -3.06 -14.75
CA ASN A 432 -32.06 -3.42 -15.04
C ASN A 432 -32.64 -4.40 -14.00
N GLU A 433 -32.47 -4.07 -12.72
CA GLU A 433 -32.91 -4.87 -11.54
C GLU A 433 -32.20 -6.23 -11.37
N ARG A 434 -31.34 -6.64 -12.31
CA ARG A 434 -30.56 -7.87 -12.18
C ARG A 434 -29.26 -7.62 -11.43
N TYR A 435 -29.01 -8.44 -10.41
CA TYR A 435 -27.78 -8.41 -9.63
C TYR A 435 -26.59 -8.89 -10.47
N ILE A 436 -25.51 -8.10 -10.47
CA ILE A 436 -24.27 -8.40 -11.21
C ILE A 436 -23.18 -8.92 -10.29
N GLY A 437 -23.06 -8.32 -9.10
CA GLY A 437 -22.01 -8.65 -8.15
C GLY A 437 -21.77 -7.54 -7.13
N TYR A 438 -20.74 -7.74 -6.29
CA TYR A 438 -20.36 -6.81 -5.24
C TYR A 438 -18.87 -6.43 -5.29
N ILE A 439 -18.55 -5.36 -4.58
CA ILE A 439 -17.20 -4.86 -4.34
C ILE A 439 -17.03 -4.40 -2.88
N ILE A 440 -15.83 -4.60 -2.33
CA ILE A 440 -15.39 -4.03 -1.05
C ILE A 440 -14.25 -3.05 -1.34
N THR A 441 -14.39 -1.82 -0.85
CA THR A 441 -13.35 -0.80 -0.93
C THR A 441 -12.93 -0.41 0.49
N ARG A 442 -11.70 -0.72 0.89
CA ARG A 442 -11.19 -0.46 2.24
C ARG A 442 -9.73 -0.06 2.24
N HIS A 443 -9.37 0.80 3.18
CA HIS A 443 -7.97 1.00 3.52
C HIS A 443 -7.41 -0.24 4.22
N SER A 444 -6.41 -0.85 3.61
CA SER A 444 -5.75 -2.05 4.13
C SER A 444 -4.30 -2.08 3.66
N LEU A 445 -3.44 -2.65 4.50
CA LEU A 445 -2.06 -2.99 4.12
C LEU A 445 -1.98 -4.35 3.39
N ASN A 446 -3.10 -5.06 3.21
CA ASN A 446 -3.14 -6.36 2.53
C ASN A 446 -3.39 -6.18 1.02
N TYR A 447 -2.50 -6.69 0.17
CA TYR A 447 -2.62 -6.56 -1.29
C TYR A 447 -3.91 -7.16 -1.85
N VAL A 448 -4.45 -8.24 -1.28
CA VAL A 448 -5.69 -8.86 -1.76
C VAL A 448 -6.84 -7.86 -1.65
N ILE A 449 -6.91 -7.11 -0.55
CA ILE A 449 -7.89 -6.04 -0.39
C ILE A 449 -7.59 -4.88 -1.34
N LEU A 450 -6.32 -4.53 -1.53
CA LEU A 450 -5.93 -3.45 -2.44
C LEU A 450 -6.29 -3.70 -3.90
N GLU A 451 -6.16 -4.94 -4.38
CA GLU A 451 -6.57 -5.34 -5.72
C GLU A 451 -8.08 -5.30 -5.90
N ASN A 452 -8.83 -5.67 -4.86
CA ASN A 452 -10.28 -5.71 -4.91
C ASN A 452 -10.95 -4.36 -4.59
N ASN A 453 -10.17 -3.32 -4.27
CA ASN A 453 -10.68 -1.98 -4.00
C ASN A 453 -11.34 -1.31 -5.21
N ILE A 454 -10.99 -1.76 -6.43
CA ILE A 454 -11.60 -1.35 -7.69
C ILE A 454 -11.92 -2.63 -8.46
N LYS A 455 -13.17 -2.83 -8.85
CA LYS A 455 -13.60 -4.03 -9.55
C LYS A 455 -14.23 -3.68 -10.88
N ILE A 456 -13.82 -4.38 -11.93
CA ILE A 456 -14.45 -4.32 -13.25
C ILE A 456 -15.58 -5.36 -13.29
N PHE A 457 -16.70 -4.95 -13.88
CA PHE A 457 -17.86 -5.76 -14.20
C PHE A 457 -18.09 -5.70 -15.70
N ASN A 458 -18.19 -6.86 -16.34
CA ASN A 458 -18.72 -6.97 -17.70
C ASN A 458 -20.26 -6.94 -17.59
N ILE A 459 -20.88 -5.93 -18.19
CA ILE A 459 -22.33 -5.71 -18.11
C ILE A 459 -23.05 -5.96 -19.44
N LEU A 460 -22.34 -6.44 -20.47
CA LEU A 460 -22.86 -6.61 -21.83
C LEU A 460 -24.20 -7.35 -21.85
N ASN A 461 -24.26 -8.50 -21.20
CA ASN A 461 -25.42 -9.40 -21.23
C ASN A 461 -26.62 -8.90 -20.38
N PHE A 462 -26.50 -7.74 -19.75
CA PHE A 462 -27.54 -7.16 -18.90
C PHE A 462 -28.16 -5.90 -19.50
N LEU A 463 -27.61 -5.41 -20.62
CA LEU A 463 -28.09 -4.24 -21.34
C LEU A 463 -29.16 -4.63 -22.37
N LYS A 464 -30.06 -3.68 -22.64
CA LYS A 464 -31.10 -3.76 -23.68
C LYS A 464 -31.08 -2.50 -24.54
N GLN A 465 -31.72 -2.54 -25.71
CA GLN A 465 -31.94 -1.34 -26.51
C GLN A 465 -32.89 -0.38 -25.76
N GLY A 466 -32.68 0.93 -25.93
CA GLY A 466 -33.42 1.97 -25.21
C GLY A 466 -32.87 2.23 -23.81
N ASP A 467 -33.76 2.51 -22.86
CA ASP A 467 -33.36 2.95 -21.53
C ASP A 467 -32.92 1.78 -20.65
N ASN A 468 -31.77 1.96 -19.99
CA ASN A 468 -31.17 1.01 -19.05
C ASN A 468 -30.89 1.72 -17.73
N ILE A 469 -31.15 1.02 -16.63
CA ILE A 469 -30.91 1.52 -15.29
C ILE A 469 -29.66 0.86 -14.72
N ILE A 470 -28.68 1.67 -14.37
CA ILE A 470 -27.52 1.27 -13.55
C ILE A 470 -27.85 1.65 -12.11
N ALA A 471 -27.87 0.66 -11.21
CA ALA A 471 -28.15 0.89 -9.79
C ALA A 471 -27.03 0.34 -8.89
N ILE A 472 -26.73 1.07 -7.82
CA ILE A 472 -25.73 0.70 -6.81
C ILE A 472 -26.38 0.75 -5.43
N GLU A 473 -26.36 -0.37 -4.71
CA GLU A 473 -26.63 -0.42 -3.27
C GLU A 473 -25.29 -0.31 -2.53
N ASN A 474 -25.00 0.83 -1.91
CA ASN A 474 -23.73 1.07 -1.22
C ASN A 474 -23.95 1.24 0.28
N THR A 475 -23.21 0.49 1.09
CA THR A 475 -23.21 0.61 2.55
C THR A 475 -21.85 1.11 3.02
N ASP A 476 -21.83 2.21 3.77
CA ASP A 476 -20.59 2.76 4.35
C ASP A 476 -20.43 2.39 5.82
N PHE A 477 -19.68 1.32 6.04
CA PHE A 477 -19.45 0.71 7.34
C PHE A 477 -18.53 1.51 8.27
N ILE A 478 -17.81 2.49 7.73
CA ILE A 478 -16.93 3.36 8.50
C ILE A 478 -17.71 4.51 9.17
N GLY A 479 -18.99 4.70 8.79
CA GLY A 479 -19.81 5.86 9.15
C GLY A 479 -19.39 7.08 8.33
N GLY A 480 -20.35 7.86 7.82
CA GLY A 480 -20.04 9.08 7.07
C GLY A 480 -20.84 9.25 5.79
N LEU A 481 -20.15 9.73 4.75
CA LEU A 481 -20.76 10.06 3.45
C LEU A 481 -20.80 8.89 2.48
N GLY A 482 -19.93 7.88 2.64
CA GLY A 482 -19.84 6.74 1.74
C GLY A 482 -19.70 7.10 0.26
N PRO A 483 -18.70 7.92 -0.12
CA PRO A 483 -18.58 8.36 -1.49
C PRO A 483 -18.25 7.19 -2.42
N ILE A 484 -18.97 7.08 -3.52
CA ILE A 484 -18.72 6.09 -4.58
C ILE A 484 -18.15 6.74 -5.83
N SER A 485 -17.44 5.96 -6.65
CA SER A 485 -17.02 6.38 -7.98
C SER A 485 -17.27 5.26 -8.98
N ILE A 486 -17.82 5.63 -10.14
CA ILE A 486 -18.16 4.70 -11.21
C ILE A 486 -17.59 5.26 -12.50
N PHE A 487 -16.92 4.41 -13.26
CA PHE A 487 -16.44 4.74 -14.60
C PHE A 487 -16.72 3.55 -15.50
N GLY A 488 -17.14 3.77 -16.73
CA GLY A 488 -17.35 2.69 -17.66
C GLY A 488 -17.50 3.17 -19.08
N GLU A 489 -17.48 2.19 -19.98
CA GLU A 489 -17.50 2.39 -21.41
C GLU A 489 -18.41 1.34 -22.04
N ILE A 490 -19.26 1.78 -22.95
CA ILE A 490 -20.08 0.93 -23.81
C ILE A 490 -19.70 1.25 -25.25
N THR A 491 -19.17 0.26 -25.95
CA THR A 491 -18.82 0.36 -27.37
C THR A 491 -19.96 -0.23 -28.20
N LEU A 492 -20.47 0.56 -29.14
CA LEU A 492 -21.53 0.17 -30.08
C LEU A 492 -20.93 -0.39 -31.37
N SER A 493 -21.71 -1.18 -32.12
CA SER A 493 -21.24 -1.81 -33.38
C SER A 493 -20.87 -0.86 -34.50
N ASN A 494 -21.26 0.42 -34.39
CA ASN A 494 -20.84 1.47 -35.33
C ASN A 494 -19.53 2.18 -34.91
N GLY A 495 -18.88 1.69 -33.83
CA GLY A 495 -17.67 2.28 -33.28
C GLY A 495 -17.90 3.45 -32.32
N ASN A 496 -19.15 3.86 -32.07
CA ASN A 496 -19.45 4.91 -31.10
C ASN A 496 -19.27 4.40 -29.66
N GLU A 497 -18.78 5.27 -28.77
CA GLU A 497 -18.59 4.97 -27.36
C GLU A 497 -19.53 5.81 -26.47
N ILE A 498 -20.18 5.15 -25.52
CA ILE A 498 -20.95 5.81 -24.44
C ILE A 498 -20.13 5.72 -23.15
N LEU A 499 -19.72 6.87 -22.64
CA LEU A 499 -18.98 6.95 -21.37
C LEU A 499 -19.94 7.08 -20.18
N ILE A 500 -19.78 6.20 -19.21
CA ILE A 500 -20.50 6.23 -17.94
C ILE A 500 -19.57 6.81 -16.89
N THR A 501 -19.95 7.94 -16.31
CA THR A 501 -19.20 8.57 -15.22
C THR A 501 -20.11 8.88 -14.04
N SER A 502 -19.56 8.77 -12.83
CA SER A 502 -20.18 9.27 -11.61
C SER A 502 -20.06 10.79 -11.53
N ASP A 503 -21.19 11.47 -11.53
CA ASP A 503 -21.31 12.93 -11.49
C ASP A 503 -22.68 13.35 -10.92
N LYS A 504 -23.05 14.63 -11.05
CA LYS A 504 -24.30 15.17 -10.51
C LYS A 504 -25.57 14.72 -11.24
N THR A 505 -25.45 13.97 -12.34
CA THR A 505 -26.62 13.39 -13.06
C THR A 505 -27.14 12.12 -12.39
N TRP A 506 -26.38 11.55 -11.44
CA TRP A 506 -26.85 10.45 -10.63
C TRP A 506 -27.87 10.93 -9.59
N GLU A 507 -28.78 10.04 -9.25
CA GLU A 507 -29.75 10.22 -8.18
C GLU A 507 -29.48 9.22 -7.07
N ALA A 508 -29.89 9.54 -5.85
CA ALA A 508 -29.76 8.61 -4.74
C ALA A 508 -30.89 8.72 -3.72
N THR A 509 -31.11 7.64 -2.99
CA THR A 509 -32.03 7.59 -1.85
C THR A 509 -31.49 6.73 -0.72
N ARG A 510 -32.03 6.91 0.49
CA ARG A 510 -31.71 6.08 1.67
C ARG A 510 -32.71 4.95 1.89
N GLU A 511 -33.85 5.01 1.22
CA GLU A 511 -34.93 4.05 1.37
C GLU A 511 -35.18 3.39 0.01
N PHE A 512 -35.40 2.08 -0.01
CA PHE A 512 -35.56 1.34 -1.26
C PHE A 512 -36.71 1.89 -2.14
N ASN A 513 -37.78 2.38 -1.50
CA ASN A 513 -38.94 3.01 -2.15
C ASN A 513 -39.04 4.51 -1.85
N GLY A 514 -37.95 5.14 -1.41
CA GLY A 514 -37.95 6.56 -1.05
C GLY A 514 -37.91 7.49 -2.28
N GLU A 515 -38.10 8.77 -2.03
CA GLU A 515 -37.89 9.80 -3.04
C GLU A 515 -36.42 9.85 -3.47
N TRP A 516 -36.20 10.02 -4.78
CA TRP A 516 -34.86 10.15 -5.35
C TRP A 516 -34.36 11.59 -5.21
N GLU A 517 -33.24 11.74 -4.53
CA GLU A 517 -32.62 13.04 -4.25
C GLU A 517 -31.44 13.32 -5.18
N ARG A 518 -31.17 14.61 -5.39
CA ARG A 518 -29.96 15.07 -6.08
C ARG A 518 -28.72 14.80 -5.22
N ILE A 519 -27.72 14.15 -5.82
CA ILE A 519 -26.46 13.83 -5.14
C ILE A 519 -25.46 15.00 -5.16
N LYS A 520 -24.52 14.95 -4.21
CA LYS A 520 -23.39 15.88 -4.11
C LYS A 520 -22.10 15.20 -4.58
N SER A 521 -21.07 16.01 -4.81
CA SER A 521 -19.77 15.52 -5.26
C SER A 521 -18.63 16.16 -4.48
N LEU A 522 -17.64 15.35 -4.11
CA LEU A 522 -16.34 15.80 -3.59
C LEU A 522 -15.36 16.19 -4.71
N GLY A 523 -15.78 16.08 -5.96
CA GLY A 523 -14.94 16.23 -7.14
C GLY A 523 -14.23 14.92 -7.51
N LYS A 524 -13.24 15.01 -8.39
CA LYS A 524 -12.41 13.88 -8.79
C LYS A 524 -11.54 13.42 -7.62
N PRO A 525 -11.20 12.13 -7.53
CA PRO A 525 -10.18 11.64 -6.62
C PRO A 525 -8.94 12.53 -6.58
N PRO A 526 -8.37 12.80 -5.39
CA PRO A 526 -7.29 13.75 -5.27
C PRO A 526 -6.03 13.21 -5.96
N ARG A 527 -5.37 14.06 -6.77
CA ARG A 527 -4.16 13.66 -7.52
C ARG A 527 -2.98 13.29 -6.63
N ILE A 528 -2.99 13.67 -5.35
CA ILE A 528 -1.97 13.30 -4.37
C ILE A 528 -1.94 11.80 -4.08
N THR A 529 -3.07 11.09 -4.27
CA THR A 529 -3.13 9.63 -4.22
C THR A 529 -2.92 9.02 -5.62
N GLY A 530 -2.18 9.70 -6.50
CA GLY A 530 -1.86 9.25 -7.86
C GLY A 530 -2.93 9.52 -8.91
N GLY A 531 -4.14 9.95 -8.54
CA GLY A 531 -5.29 9.99 -9.44
C GLY A 531 -5.74 8.59 -9.87
N LEU A 532 -6.85 8.48 -10.61
CA LEU A 532 -7.29 7.23 -11.23
C LEU A 532 -7.08 7.34 -12.73
N CYS A 533 -6.10 6.60 -13.28
CA CYS A 533 -5.87 6.58 -14.72
C CYS A 533 -7.04 5.88 -15.44
N PHE A 534 -7.25 6.15 -16.73
CA PHE A 534 -8.20 5.37 -17.53
C PHE A 534 -7.90 3.86 -17.41
N PRO A 535 -8.92 3.01 -17.19
CA PRO A 535 -8.75 1.56 -17.19
C PRO A 535 -8.41 1.06 -18.60
N ASP A 536 -7.90 -0.16 -18.67
CA ASP A 536 -7.75 -0.92 -19.91
C ASP A 536 -8.67 -2.14 -19.81
N PHE A 537 -9.93 -1.95 -20.19
CA PHE A 537 -10.96 -2.98 -20.08
C PHE A 537 -10.67 -4.18 -20.98
N SER A 538 -10.05 -3.98 -22.14
CA SER A 538 -9.65 -5.05 -23.05
C SER A 538 -8.67 -6.04 -22.41
N ASN A 539 -7.79 -5.55 -21.54
CA ASN A 539 -6.86 -6.38 -20.76
C ASN A 539 -7.32 -6.62 -19.32
N SER A 540 -8.58 -6.33 -18.99
CA SER A 540 -9.14 -6.47 -17.63
C SER A 540 -8.37 -5.72 -16.54
N LEU A 541 -7.74 -4.59 -16.87
CA LEU A 541 -7.02 -3.75 -15.92
C LEU A 541 -7.89 -2.59 -15.46
N HIS A 542 -8.29 -2.61 -14.18
CA HIS A 542 -9.00 -1.49 -13.57
C HIS A 542 -8.08 -0.27 -13.47
N SER A 543 -8.65 0.93 -13.26
CA SER A 543 -7.88 2.17 -13.10
C SER A 543 -6.66 2.00 -12.19
N LYS A 544 -5.48 2.44 -12.66
CA LYS A 544 -4.28 2.53 -11.83
C LYS A 544 -4.54 3.51 -10.68
N ALA A 545 -4.39 3.01 -9.46
CA ALA A 545 -4.44 3.79 -8.22
C ALA A 545 -3.12 3.67 -7.44
N ASN A 546 -2.91 4.54 -6.47
CA ASN A 546 -1.85 4.44 -5.46
C ASN A 546 -2.32 3.56 -4.28
N ASP A 547 -1.39 2.92 -3.59
CA ASP A 547 -1.63 2.10 -2.39
C ASP A 547 -2.40 2.85 -1.29
N SER A 548 -2.24 4.18 -1.25
CA SER A 548 -2.90 5.07 -0.29
C SER A 548 -4.27 5.61 -0.74
N PHE A 549 -4.79 5.22 -1.92
CA PHE A 549 -6.04 5.76 -2.47
C PHE A 549 -7.21 5.64 -1.50
N THR A 550 -7.38 4.49 -0.85
CA THR A 550 -8.50 4.25 0.07
C THR A 550 -8.35 4.91 1.44
N VAL A 551 -7.15 5.39 1.79
CA VAL A 551 -6.97 6.30 2.95
C VAL A 551 -7.85 7.51 2.76
N PHE A 552 -7.90 8.03 1.53
CA PHE A 552 -8.69 9.21 1.24
C PHE A 552 -10.19 8.97 1.44
N ASN A 553 -10.74 7.90 0.85
CA ASN A 553 -12.15 7.54 1.03
C ASN A 553 -12.49 7.34 2.51
N THR A 554 -11.60 6.66 3.25
CA THR A 554 -11.74 6.46 4.70
C THR A 554 -11.76 7.78 5.48
N LEU A 555 -10.87 8.72 5.16
CA LEU A 555 -10.81 10.04 5.82
C LEU A 555 -12.03 10.90 5.50
N ALA A 556 -12.58 10.79 4.29
CA ALA A 556 -13.82 11.46 3.91
C ALA A 556 -15.03 10.94 4.69
N SER A 557 -15.05 9.64 5.01
CA SER A 557 -16.09 9.04 5.86
C SER A 557 -15.93 9.40 7.35
N LYS A 558 -14.71 9.39 7.91
CA LYS A 558 -14.49 9.38 9.38
C LYS A 558 -14.72 10.68 10.20
N LYS A 559 -15.15 11.85 9.70
CA LYS A 559 -14.99 13.11 10.49
C LYS A 559 -16.14 14.13 10.48
N SER A 560 -16.17 14.93 11.55
CA SER A 560 -17.17 15.97 11.88
C SER A 560 -17.38 17.02 10.78
N LYS A 561 -18.54 17.71 10.81
CA LYS A 561 -18.92 18.75 9.82
C LYS A 561 -17.85 19.84 9.61
N GLY A 562 -17.10 20.22 10.65
CA GLY A 562 -16.02 21.22 10.58
C GLY A 562 -14.79 20.73 9.81
N PHE A 563 -14.34 19.50 10.09
CA PHE A 563 -13.26 18.87 9.33
C PHE A 563 -13.67 18.58 7.89
N PHE A 564 -14.94 18.29 7.63
CA PHE A 564 -15.45 18.13 6.27
C PHE A 564 -15.31 19.41 5.42
N ARG A 565 -15.56 20.60 6.00
CA ARG A 565 -15.30 21.89 5.31
C ARG A 565 -13.82 22.10 5.05
N LEU A 566 -12.96 21.77 6.02
CA LEU A 566 -11.51 21.79 5.85
C LEU A 566 -11.06 20.82 4.75
N LEU A 567 -11.60 19.59 4.75
CA LEU A 567 -11.31 18.59 3.73
C LEU A 567 -11.72 19.13 2.36
N LYS A 568 -12.96 19.62 2.20
CA LYS A 568 -13.43 20.24 0.94
C LYS A 568 -12.56 21.41 0.49
N PHE A 569 -12.09 22.24 1.43
CA PHE A 569 -11.13 23.31 1.15
C PHE A 569 -9.78 22.74 0.70
N VAL A 570 -9.26 21.72 1.39
CA VAL A 570 -8.03 20.99 1.04
C VAL A 570 -8.16 20.30 -0.32
N PHE A 571 -9.34 19.77 -0.69
CA PHE A 571 -9.66 19.23 -2.01
C PHE A 571 -9.54 20.28 -3.09
N TYR A 572 -10.22 21.40 -2.86
CA TYR A 572 -10.17 22.54 -3.76
C TYR A 572 -8.74 23.06 -3.89
N LEU A 573 -8.00 23.14 -2.77
CA LEU A 573 -6.61 23.58 -2.73
C LEU A 573 -5.72 22.60 -3.50
N PHE A 574 -5.83 21.29 -3.30
CA PHE A 574 -5.03 20.29 -4.02
C PHE A 574 -5.33 20.24 -5.51
N GLN A 575 -6.62 20.31 -5.89
CA GLN A 575 -7.01 20.37 -7.30
C GLN A 575 -6.53 21.66 -7.97
N ARG A 576 -6.61 22.80 -7.27
CA ARG A 576 -6.17 24.10 -7.79
C ARG A 576 -4.66 24.23 -7.85
N LEU A 577 -3.96 23.64 -6.88
CA LEU A 577 -2.54 23.87 -6.70
C LEU A 577 -1.66 22.83 -7.40
N ASP A 578 -2.11 21.58 -7.60
CA ASP A 578 -1.32 20.50 -8.21
C ASP A 578 0.03 20.25 -7.46
N ILE A 579 0.15 20.74 -6.21
CA ILE A 579 1.43 21.03 -5.52
C ILE A 579 2.14 19.81 -4.93
N LEU A 580 1.46 18.72 -4.57
CA LEU A 580 2.12 17.67 -3.80
C LEU A 580 2.20 16.38 -4.61
N GLU A 581 3.43 16.06 -5.05
CA GLU A 581 3.93 14.69 -5.09
C GLU A 581 4.76 14.47 -3.83
#